data_AF-A0A821JAK9-F1
#
_entry.id   AF-A0A821JAK9-F1
#
_cell.length_a   1.000
_cell.length_b   1.000
_cell.length_c   1.000
_cell.angle_alpha   90.00
_cell.angle_beta   90.00
_cell.angle_gamma   90.00
#
_symmetry.space_group_name_H-M   'P 1'
#
loop_
_entity.id
_entity.type
_entity.pdbx_description
1 polymer ?
#
loop_
_entity_poly.entity_id
_entity_poly.type
_entity_poly.pdbx_seq_one_letter_code
_entity_poly.pdbx_strand_id
1 'polypeptide(L)'
;MASLLKLFLTLEPSLRFYLRSQRIAEIHEALISSLLVCQPEDPIAWLISCLIELHTLPTSAKVNLNWDYFIPEIYRPINRPYNIESSLSYVFAVCDDTLEPNERQIRIAIEHYKYHIQRKLFSAWLRYHLTRLGQQRWLEKREQAANEYYRVRLLNIYFRQWSLWVTHRLARQKAASRVRRDNSSRASP
;
A
#
# COMPACT_ATOMS: atom_id res chain seq x y z
N MET A 1 18.93 -11.49 7.54
CA MET A 1 18.04 -12.65 7.64
C MET A 1 17.58 -13.16 6.28
N ALA A 2 16.90 -12.37 5.45
CA ALA A 2 16.45 -12.79 4.11
C ALA A 2 17.59 -13.28 3.17
N SER A 3 18.80 -12.71 3.30
CA SER A 3 19.97 -13.12 2.50
C SER A 3 20.52 -14.50 2.90
N LEU A 4 20.60 -14.82 4.20
CA LEU A 4 21.08 -16.12 4.68
C LEU A 4 20.08 -17.24 4.40
N LEU A 5 18.78 -16.99 4.58
CA LEU A 5 17.73 -17.94 4.20
C LEU A 5 17.77 -18.24 2.70
N LYS A 6 17.95 -17.22 1.86
CA LYS A 6 18.06 -17.38 0.41
C LYS A 6 19.30 -18.16 0.01
N LEU A 7 20.45 -17.89 0.63
CA LEU A 7 21.69 -18.65 0.42
C LEU A 7 21.54 -20.11 0.87
N PHE A 8 20.85 -20.34 1.98
CA PHE A 8 20.64 -21.68 2.48
C PHE A 8 19.73 -22.52 1.57
N LEU A 9 18.68 -21.91 1.01
CA LEU A 9 17.80 -22.54 0.03
C LEU A 9 18.51 -22.87 -1.30
N THR A 10 19.61 -22.16 -1.63
CA THR A 10 20.43 -22.46 -2.80
C THR A 10 21.48 -23.57 -2.56
N LEU A 11 21.63 -24.07 -1.33
CA LEU A 11 22.56 -25.16 -1.03
C LEU A 11 22.04 -26.51 -1.52
N GLU A 12 22.98 -27.37 -1.93
CA GLU A 12 22.69 -28.75 -2.31
C GLU A 12 21.98 -29.50 -1.16
N PRO A 13 20.94 -30.29 -1.45
CA PRO A 13 20.20 -31.04 -0.42
C PRO A 13 21.09 -31.94 0.46
N SER A 14 22.12 -32.55 -0.12
CA SER A 14 23.08 -33.42 0.58
C SER A 14 23.87 -32.64 1.64
N LEU A 15 24.33 -31.43 1.31
CA LEU A 15 25.04 -30.54 2.22
C LEU A 15 24.10 -30.02 3.33
N ARG A 16 22.85 -29.70 3.00
CA ARG A 16 21.85 -29.32 4.02
C ARG A 16 21.60 -30.45 5.02
N PHE A 17 21.47 -31.68 4.53
CA PHE A 17 21.34 -32.86 5.39
C PHE A 17 22.58 -33.08 6.26
N TYR A 18 23.79 -32.91 5.70
CA TYR A 18 25.02 -32.98 6.46
C TYR A 18 25.05 -31.96 7.60
N LEU A 19 24.75 -30.69 7.30
CA LEU A 19 24.76 -29.62 8.31
C LEU A 19 23.80 -29.88 9.48
N ARG A 20 22.65 -30.50 9.21
CA ARG A 20 21.67 -30.90 10.23
C ARG A 20 22.08 -32.15 11.00
N SER A 21 22.48 -33.21 10.30
CA SER A 21 22.90 -34.47 10.94
C SER A 21 24.09 -34.27 11.88
N GLN A 22 24.97 -33.32 11.55
CA GLN A 22 26.10 -32.93 12.40
C GLN A 22 25.76 -31.82 13.42
N ARG A 23 24.50 -31.36 13.47
CA ARG A 23 24.02 -30.33 14.42
C ARG A 23 24.87 -29.06 14.43
N ILE A 24 25.33 -28.64 13.26
CA ILE A 24 26.28 -27.53 13.12
C ILE A 24 25.67 -26.22 13.63
N ALA A 25 24.34 -26.09 13.56
CA ALA A 25 23.60 -24.96 14.12
C ALA A 25 23.82 -24.83 15.62
N GLU A 26 23.59 -25.92 16.36
CA GLU A 26 23.65 -25.95 17.81
C GLU A 26 25.09 -25.81 18.31
N ILE A 27 26.05 -26.38 17.57
CA ILE A 27 27.48 -26.22 17.84
C ILE A 27 27.88 -24.75 17.69
N HIS A 28 27.53 -24.13 16.57
CA HIS A 28 27.81 -22.73 16.33
C HIS A 28 27.15 -21.82 17.37
N GLU A 29 25.91 -22.11 17.75
CA GLU A 29 25.18 -21.39 18.78
C GLU A 29 25.84 -21.48 20.15
N ALA A 30 26.30 -22.66 20.56
CA ALA A 30 27.02 -22.85 21.82
C ALA A 30 28.36 -22.09 21.86
N LEU A 31 29.10 -22.11 20.74
CA LEU A 31 30.39 -21.42 20.61
C LEU A 31 30.23 -19.89 20.65
N ILE A 32 29.26 -19.34 19.92
CA ILE A 32 29.01 -17.89 19.94
C ILE A 32 28.50 -17.44 21.31
N SER A 33 27.60 -18.22 21.93
CA SER A 33 27.10 -17.91 23.27
C SER A 33 28.24 -17.84 24.28
N SER A 34 29.16 -18.79 24.25
CA SER A 34 30.28 -18.82 25.20
C SER A 34 31.25 -17.67 24.98
N LEU A 35 31.54 -17.28 23.73
CA LEU A 35 32.34 -16.10 23.43
C LEU A 35 31.71 -14.81 23.95
N LEU A 36 30.41 -14.62 23.71
CA LEU A 36 29.69 -13.42 24.11
C LEU A 36 29.63 -13.25 25.63
N VAL A 37 29.49 -14.37 26.36
CA VAL A 37 29.32 -14.37 27.82
C VAL A 37 30.66 -14.39 28.54
N CYS A 38 31.61 -15.24 28.13
CA CYS A 38 32.86 -15.43 28.84
C CYS A 38 33.91 -14.37 28.50
N GLN A 39 33.81 -13.72 27.33
CA GLN A 39 34.74 -12.68 26.85
C GLN A 39 36.21 -12.98 27.16
N PRO A 40 36.74 -14.13 26.70
CA PRO A 40 38.11 -14.54 27.01
C PRO A 40 39.13 -13.55 26.42
N GLU A 41 40.26 -13.38 27.10
CA GLU A 41 41.37 -12.52 26.63
C GLU A 41 41.92 -12.99 25.27
N ASP A 42 41.96 -14.31 25.05
CA ASP A 42 42.27 -14.91 23.76
C ASP A 42 41.06 -15.75 23.23
N PRO A 43 40.25 -15.19 22.33
CA PRO A 43 39.08 -15.87 21.79
C PRO A 43 39.42 -17.04 20.88
N ILE A 44 40.61 -17.05 20.25
CA ILE A 44 41.03 -18.12 19.35
C ILE A 44 41.42 -19.35 20.17
N ALA A 45 42.26 -19.16 21.19
CA ALA A 45 42.62 -20.24 22.10
C ALA A 45 41.39 -20.85 22.80
N TRP A 46 40.43 -19.99 23.19
CA TRP A 46 39.16 -20.42 23.75
C TRP A 46 38.36 -21.30 22.78
N LEU A 47 38.14 -20.85 21.54
CA LEU A 47 37.41 -21.63 20.54
C LEU A 47 38.07 -22.98 20.24
N ILE A 48 39.40 -23.02 20.17
CA ILE A 48 40.13 -24.27 19.96
C ILE A 48 39.87 -25.24 21.12
N SER A 49 39.91 -24.76 22.35
CA SER A 49 39.64 -25.59 23.52
C SER A 49 38.21 -26.17 23.51
N CYS A 50 37.20 -25.35 23.18
CA CYS A 50 35.81 -25.81 23.03
C CYS A 50 35.66 -26.85 21.90
N LEU A 51 36.36 -26.67 20.77
CA LEU A 51 36.32 -27.62 19.66
C LEU A 51 37.00 -28.95 19.99
N ILE A 52 38.10 -28.92 20.74
CA ILE A 52 38.78 -30.13 21.24
C ILE A 52 37.84 -30.88 22.19
N GLU A 53 37.22 -30.18 23.14
CA GLU A 53 36.25 -30.77 24.05
C GLU A 53 35.08 -31.41 23.28
N LEU A 54 34.54 -30.68 22.30
CA LEU A 54 33.47 -31.18 21.44
C LEU A 54 33.88 -32.43 20.67
N HIS A 55 35.12 -32.50 20.18
CA HIS A 55 35.62 -33.68 19.48
C HIS A 55 35.65 -34.90 20.39
N THR A 56 36.06 -34.71 21.65
CA THR A 56 36.17 -35.77 22.68
C THR A 56 34.83 -36.24 23.25
N LEU A 57 33.74 -35.50 23.07
CA LEU A 57 32.42 -35.87 23.58
C LEU A 57 31.86 -37.14 22.91
N PRO A 58 31.23 -38.05 23.67
CA PRO A 58 30.52 -39.18 23.11
C PRO A 58 29.34 -38.71 22.26
N THR A 59 28.99 -39.49 21.24
CA THR A 59 27.91 -39.15 20.30
C THR A 59 26.57 -38.88 21.01
N SER A 60 26.30 -39.57 22.13
CA SER A 60 25.12 -39.34 22.97
C SER A 60 25.08 -37.95 23.63
N ALA A 61 26.24 -37.39 24.02
CA ALA A 61 26.33 -36.05 24.59
C ALA A 61 26.18 -34.97 23.50
N LYS A 62 26.66 -35.23 22.28
CA LYS A 62 26.48 -34.34 21.12
C LYS A 62 25.00 -34.16 20.73
N VAL A 63 24.15 -35.14 21.04
CA VAL A 63 22.69 -35.08 20.82
C VAL A 63 21.98 -34.13 21.79
N ASN A 64 22.59 -33.78 22.92
CA ASN A 64 22.00 -32.89 23.93
C ASN A 64 22.81 -31.59 24.13
N LEU A 65 23.50 -31.12 23.09
CA LEU A 65 24.24 -29.87 23.15
C LEU A 65 23.28 -28.67 23.27
N ASN A 66 23.31 -28.01 24.43
CA ASN A 66 22.58 -26.76 24.67
C ASN A 66 23.48 -25.55 24.39
N TRP A 67 22.86 -24.38 24.21
CA TRP A 67 23.57 -23.13 23.88
C TRP A 67 24.52 -22.65 24.98
N ASP A 68 24.29 -23.06 26.22
CA ASP A 68 25.07 -22.67 27.39
C ASP A 68 26.12 -23.72 27.80
N TYR A 69 26.33 -24.75 26.97
CA TYR A 69 27.21 -25.87 27.30
C TYR A 69 28.64 -25.44 27.66
N PHE A 70 29.24 -24.55 26.87
CA PHE A 70 30.60 -24.04 27.11
C PHE A 70 30.66 -22.85 28.08
N ILE A 71 29.54 -22.49 28.72
CA ILE A 71 29.49 -21.38 29.66
C ILE A 71 29.65 -21.96 31.08
N PRO A 72 30.70 -21.57 31.83
CA PRO A 72 30.84 -21.98 33.22
C PRO A 72 29.61 -21.55 34.03
N GLU A 73 29.17 -22.39 34.98
CA GLU A 73 27.93 -22.13 35.74
C GLU A 73 27.89 -20.77 36.43
N ILE A 74 29.06 -20.28 36.85
CA ILE A 74 29.24 -18.96 37.50
C ILE A 74 28.82 -17.81 36.59
N TYR A 75 28.99 -17.97 35.27
CA TYR A 75 28.71 -16.96 34.26
C TYR A 75 27.43 -17.24 33.47
N ARG A 76 26.67 -18.30 33.81
CA ARG A 76 25.48 -18.72 33.06
C ARG A 76 24.37 -17.68 33.22
N PRO A 77 23.94 -17.00 32.14
CA PRO A 77 22.88 -16.02 32.24
C PRO A 77 21.52 -16.74 32.36
N ILE A 78 20.60 -16.14 33.10
CA ILE A 78 19.23 -16.66 33.29
C ILE A 78 18.48 -16.72 31.94
N ASN A 79 18.78 -15.77 31.06
CA ASN A 79 18.19 -15.67 29.73
C ASN A 79 19.26 -15.84 28.65
N ARG A 80 18.85 -16.39 27.51
CA ARG A 80 19.71 -16.56 26.34
C ARG A 80 20.22 -15.20 25.84
N PRO A 81 21.53 -15.05 25.54
CA PRO A 81 22.13 -13.75 25.20
C PRO A 81 21.76 -13.19 23.82
N TYR A 82 21.09 -13.96 22.94
CA TYR A 82 20.63 -13.48 21.63
C TYR A 82 19.28 -14.11 21.22
N ASN A 83 18.57 -13.43 20.30
CA ASN A 83 17.22 -13.80 19.86
C ASN A 83 17.21 -15.08 19.00
N ILE A 84 16.29 -15.98 19.34
CA ILE A 84 16.02 -17.27 18.65
C ILE A 84 15.67 -17.05 17.17
N GLU A 85 15.00 -15.95 16.83
CA GLU A 85 14.63 -15.68 15.43
C GLU A 85 15.85 -15.49 14.52
N SER A 86 16.98 -15.05 15.07
CA SER A 86 18.26 -14.88 14.35
C SER A 86 19.17 -16.11 14.41
N SER A 87 18.73 -17.17 15.08
CA SER A 87 19.54 -18.34 15.32
C SER A 87 19.66 -19.19 14.05
N LEU A 88 20.83 -19.77 13.83
CA LEU A 88 21.02 -20.68 12.70
C LEU A 88 20.07 -21.88 12.81
N SER A 89 19.74 -22.32 14.03
CA SER A 89 18.74 -23.37 14.26
C SER A 89 17.38 -23.02 13.63
N TYR A 90 16.93 -21.77 13.68
CA TYR A 90 15.73 -21.33 12.97
C TYR A 90 15.91 -21.42 11.44
N VAL A 91 17.05 -20.95 10.91
CA VAL A 91 17.38 -21.03 9.48
C VAL A 91 17.41 -22.49 8.97
N PHE A 92 17.99 -23.40 9.75
CA PHE A 92 18.09 -24.82 9.42
C PHE A 92 16.74 -25.54 9.56
N ALA A 93 15.91 -25.17 10.53
CA ALA A 93 14.58 -25.76 10.76
C ALA A 93 13.53 -25.31 9.74
N VAL A 94 13.56 -24.04 9.31
CA VAL A 94 12.63 -23.50 8.30
C VAL A 94 12.80 -24.16 6.92
N CYS A 95 13.96 -24.79 6.66
CA CYS A 95 14.27 -25.36 5.35
C CYS A 95 13.89 -26.85 5.18
N ASP A 96 13.27 -27.49 6.17
CA ASP A 96 12.67 -28.82 6.03
C ASP A 96 11.16 -28.66 5.95
N ASP A 97 10.56 -29.04 4.81
CA ASP A 97 9.16 -29.43 4.53
C ASP A 97 7.99 -28.65 5.19
N THR A 98 8.29 -27.59 5.92
CA THR A 98 7.37 -26.66 6.60
C THR A 98 7.09 -25.42 5.74
N LEU A 99 7.74 -25.36 4.57
CA LEU A 99 7.52 -24.36 3.54
C LEU A 99 6.42 -24.76 2.57
N GLU A 100 5.90 -26.00 2.65
CA GLU A 100 4.59 -26.29 2.08
C GLU A 100 3.53 -25.69 3.00
N PRO A 101 2.83 -24.62 2.58
CA PRO A 101 1.81 -24.02 3.42
C PRO A 101 0.76 -25.07 3.76
N ASN A 102 0.47 -25.23 5.06
CA ASN A 102 -0.57 -26.14 5.51
C ASN A 102 -1.89 -25.77 4.81
N GLU A 103 -2.75 -26.75 4.53
CA GLU A 103 -4.05 -26.56 3.87
C GLU A 103 -4.89 -25.42 4.50
N ARG A 104 -4.77 -25.23 5.82
CA ARG A 104 -5.37 -24.07 6.52
C ARG A 104 -4.81 -22.72 6.07
N GLN A 105 -3.48 -22.61 5.95
CA GLN A 105 -2.81 -21.39 5.50
C GLN A 105 -3.14 -21.07 4.03
N ILE A 106 -3.21 -22.10 3.18
CA ILE A 106 -3.66 -21.95 1.78
C ILE A 106 -5.09 -21.42 1.73
N ARG A 107 -6.02 -21.99 2.52
CA ARG A 107 -7.41 -21.52 2.59
C ARG A 107 -7.50 -20.05 3.01
N ILE A 108 -6.80 -19.66 4.07
CA ILE A 108 -6.77 -18.27 4.55
C ILE A 108 -6.22 -17.33 3.47
N ALA A 109 -5.16 -17.72 2.77
CA ALA A 109 -4.59 -16.93 1.70
C ALA A 109 -5.57 -16.76 0.53
N ILE A 110 -6.31 -17.81 0.16
CA ILE A 110 -7.34 -17.77 -0.87
C ILE A 110 -8.49 -16.85 -0.45
N GLU A 111 -8.97 -16.94 0.79
CA GLU A 111 -10.02 -16.07 1.31
C GLU A 111 -9.60 -14.60 1.32
N HIS A 112 -8.38 -14.32 1.79
CA HIS A 112 -7.81 -12.98 1.77
C HIS A 112 -7.69 -12.44 0.35
N TYR A 113 -7.25 -13.27 -0.60
CA TYR A 113 -7.16 -12.90 -2.02
C TYR A 113 -8.54 -12.61 -2.63
N LYS A 114 -9.54 -13.45 -2.34
CA LYS A 114 -10.93 -13.24 -2.79
C LYS A 114 -11.48 -11.92 -2.25
N TYR A 115 -11.32 -11.67 -0.95
CA TYR A 115 -11.75 -10.44 -0.31
C TYR A 115 -11.08 -9.21 -0.94
N HIS A 116 -9.76 -9.27 -1.19
CA HIS A 116 -9.02 -8.20 -1.83
C HIS A 116 -9.52 -7.89 -3.24
N ILE A 117 -9.79 -8.93 -4.05
CA ILE A 117 -10.38 -8.76 -5.38
C ILE A 117 -11.78 -8.15 -5.29
N GLN A 118 -12.64 -8.67 -4.42
CA GLN A 118 -14.00 -8.15 -4.23
C GLN A 118 -13.97 -6.67 -3.86
N ARG A 119 -13.09 -6.28 -2.92
CA ARG A 119 -12.93 -4.88 -2.51
C ARG A 119 -12.44 -4.00 -3.65
N LYS A 120 -11.47 -4.47 -4.44
CA LYS A 120 -10.99 -3.75 -5.64
C LYS A 120 -12.11 -3.56 -6.67
N LEU A 121 -12.84 -4.62 -7.01
CA LEU A 121 -13.94 -4.58 -7.97
C LEU A 121 -15.05 -3.64 -7.49
N PHE A 122 -15.46 -3.75 -6.22
CA PHE A 122 -16.47 -2.87 -5.63
C PHE A 122 -16.03 -1.41 -5.67
N SER A 123 -14.77 -1.12 -5.31
CA SER A 123 -14.24 0.24 -5.35
C SER A 123 -14.19 0.82 -6.77
N ALA A 124 -13.84 0.01 -7.77
CA ALA A 124 -13.83 0.42 -9.17
C ALA A 124 -15.25 0.67 -9.68
N TRP A 125 -16.19 -0.22 -9.34
CA TRP A 125 -17.60 -0.08 -9.68
C TRP A 125 -18.22 1.18 -9.07
N LEU A 126 -17.95 1.43 -7.78
CA LEU A 126 -18.41 2.65 -7.10
C LEU A 126 -17.84 3.91 -7.75
N ARG A 127 -16.55 3.93 -8.07
CA ARG A 127 -15.91 5.05 -8.78
C ARG A 127 -16.56 5.29 -10.14
N TYR A 128 -16.84 4.24 -10.90
CA TYR A 128 -17.53 4.33 -12.18
C TYR A 128 -18.91 4.98 -12.03
N HIS A 129 -19.72 4.52 -11.07
CA HIS A 129 -21.04 5.07 -10.82
C HIS A 129 -21.01 6.53 -10.38
N LEU A 130 -20.12 6.89 -9.45
CA LEU A 130 -19.96 8.27 -9.01
C LEU A 130 -19.51 9.19 -10.14
N THR A 131 -18.59 8.73 -10.99
CA THR A 131 -18.15 9.48 -12.17
C THR A 131 -19.30 9.70 -13.14
N ARG A 132 -20.11 8.66 -13.41
CA ARG A 132 -21.27 8.74 -14.30
C ARG A 132 -22.34 9.71 -13.77
N LEU A 133 -22.64 9.66 -12.47
CA LEU A 133 -23.55 10.63 -11.83
C LEU A 133 -23.02 12.06 -11.89
N GLY A 134 -21.70 12.25 -11.70
CA GLY A 134 -21.06 13.54 -11.84
C GLY A 134 -21.16 14.10 -13.27
N GLN A 135 -20.94 13.26 -14.27
CA GLN A 135 -21.09 13.63 -15.69
C GLN A 135 -22.54 14.01 -16.03
N GLN A 136 -23.52 13.25 -15.55
CA GLN A 136 -24.94 13.57 -15.75
C GLN A 136 -25.30 14.94 -15.18
N ARG A 137 -24.93 15.21 -13.91
CA ARG A 137 -25.17 16.52 -13.27
C ARG A 137 -24.47 17.67 -14.00
N TRP A 138 -23.28 17.43 -14.54
CA TRP A 138 -22.55 18.44 -15.32
C TRP A 138 -23.25 18.74 -16.64
N LEU A 139 -23.74 17.71 -17.34
CA LEU A 139 -24.52 17.86 -18.57
C LEU A 139 -25.83 18.62 -18.30
N GLU A 140 -26.57 18.26 -17.27
CA GLU A 140 -27.80 18.96 -16.85
C GLU A 140 -27.55 20.44 -16.59
N LYS A 141 -26.48 20.78 -15.86
CA LYS A 141 -26.10 22.19 -15.62
C LYS A 141 -25.76 22.93 -16.91
N ARG A 142 -25.07 22.29 -17.84
CA ARG A 142 -24.75 22.91 -19.15
C ARG A 142 -26.00 23.11 -19.99
N GLU A 143 -26.92 22.15 -19.97
CA GLU A 143 -28.20 22.26 -20.67
C GLU A 143 -29.05 23.39 -20.09
N GLN A 144 -29.16 23.49 -18.76
CA GLN A 144 -29.84 24.59 -18.09
C GLN A 144 -29.23 25.95 -18.45
N ALA A 145 -27.90 26.08 -18.43
CA ALA A 145 -27.22 27.31 -18.82
C ALA A 145 -27.46 27.67 -20.30
N ALA A 146 -27.46 26.68 -21.20
CA ALA A 146 -27.76 26.88 -22.62
C ALA A 146 -29.20 27.34 -22.84
N ASN A 147 -30.16 26.73 -22.12
CA ASN A 147 -31.56 27.10 -22.16
C ASN A 147 -31.78 28.52 -21.65
N GLU A 148 -31.15 28.90 -20.54
CA GLU A 148 -31.24 30.26 -19.99
C GLU A 148 -30.66 31.30 -20.97
N TYR A 149 -29.48 31.02 -21.52
CA TYR A 149 -28.88 31.88 -22.55
C TYR A 149 -29.80 32.04 -23.76
N TYR A 150 -30.41 30.95 -24.23
CA TYR A 150 -31.35 30.98 -25.35
C TYR A 150 -32.59 31.84 -25.02
N ARG A 151 -33.17 31.69 -23.83
CA ARG A 151 -34.32 32.50 -23.36
C ARG A 151 -33.98 33.98 -23.30
N VAL A 152 -32.85 34.34 -22.69
CA VAL A 152 -32.38 35.73 -22.61
C VAL A 152 -32.12 36.29 -24.00
N ARG A 153 -31.50 35.51 -24.90
CA ARG A 153 -31.28 35.92 -26.29
C ARG A 153 -32.60 36.18 -27.01
N LEU A 154 -33.59 35.31 -26.84
CA LEU A 154 -34.90 35.45 -27.47
C LEU A 154 -35.64 36.70 -26.94
N LEU A 155 -35.63 36.92 -25.62
CA LEU A 155 -36.18 38.13 -25.01
C LEU A 155 -35.51 39.40 -25.54
N ASN A 156 -34.19 39.40 -25.70
CA ASN A 156 -33.45 40.52 -26.28
C ASN A 156 -33.85 40.80 -27.73
N ILE A 157 -34.12 39.77 -28.53
CA ILE A 157 -34.62 39.94 -29.91
C ILE A 157 -35.99 40.63 -29.89
N TYR A 158 -36.94 40.13 -29.09
CA TYR A 158 -38.26 40.74 -28.97
C TYR A 158 -38.20 42.16 -28.40
N PHE A 159 -37.38 42.40 -27.39
CA PHE A 159 -37.19 43.73 -26.81
C PHE A 159 -36.63 44.72 -27.83
N ARG A 160 -35.65 44.30 -28.65
CA ARG A 160 -35.13 45.13 -29.76
C ARG A 160 -36.24 45.47 -30.76
N GLN A 161 -37.01 44.47 -31.21
CA GLN A 161 -38.13 44.70 -32.13
C GLN A 161 -39.17 45.67 -31.54
N TRP A 162 -39.55 45.47 -30.28
CA TRP A 162 -40.46 46.36 -29.57
C TRP A 162 -39.90 47.78 -29.46
N SER A 163 -38.63 47.94 -29.10
CA SER A 163 -37.98 49.26 -28.98
C SER A 163 -37.96 50.03 -30.30
N LEU A 164 -37.71 49.33 -31.43
CA LEU A 164 -37.78 49.90 -32.77
C LEU A 164 -39.21 50.31 -33.13
N TRP A 165 -40.20 49.49 -32.77
CA TRP A 165 -41.60 49.85 -32.97
C TRP A 165 -42.02 51.08 -32.15
N VAL A 166 -41.63 51.15 -30.87
CA VAL A 166 -41.94 52.29 -29.98
C VAL A 166 -41.31 53.57 -30.50
N THR A 167 -40.03 53.54 -30.86
CA THR A 167 -39.32 54.71 -31.41
C THR A 167 -39.99 55.21 -32.69
N HIS A 168 -40.35 54.30 -33.60
CA HIS A 168 -41.07 54.65 -34.82
C HIS A 168 -42.49 55.21 -34.55
N ARG A 169 -43.22 54.65 -33.58
CA ARG A 169 -44.53 55.16 -33.16
C ARG A 169 -44.43 56.58 -32.59
N LEU A 170 -43.45 56.83 -31.72
CA LEU A 170 -43.19 58.15 -31.14
C LEU A 170 -42.77 59.16 -32.20
N ALA A 171 -41.94 58.77 -33.17
CA ALA A 171 -41.56 59.61 -34.29
C ALA A 171 -42.78 60.02 -35.13
N ARG A 172 -43.69 59.08 -35.42
CA ARG A 172 -44.96 59.38 -36.11
C ARG A 172 -45.86 60.34 -35.32
N GLN A 173 -46.01 60.16 -34.01
CA GLN A 173 -46.78 61.07 -33.17
C GLN A 173 -46.19 62.49 -33.13
N LYS A 174 -44.86 62.61 -33.05
CA LYS A 174 -44.16 63.90 -33.14
C LYS A 174 -44.36 64.56 -34.51
N ALA A 175 -44.31 63.81 -35.60
CA ALA A 175 -44.58 64.33 -36.93
C ALA A 175 -46.04 64.81 -37.08
N ALA A 176 -47.01 64.01 -36.63
CA ALA A 176 -48.43 64.37 -36.69
C ALA A 176 -48.77 65.62 -35.86
N SER A 177 -48.19 65.75 -34.67
CA SER A 177 -48.37 66.95 -33.83
C SER A 177 -47.74 68.21 -34.42
N ARG A 178 -46.62 68.10 -35.14
CA ARG A 178 -46.05 69.21 -35.93
C ARG A 178 -46.98 69.66 -37.05
N VAL A 179 -47.46 68.72 -37.88
CA VAL A 179 -48.41 69.03 -38.96
C VAL A 179 -49.69 69.69 -38.43
N ARG A 180 -50.20 69.24 -37.27
CA ARG A 180 -51.37 69.85 -36.63
C ARG A 180 -51.11 71.29 -36.16
N ARG A 181 -49.92 71.56 -35.61
CA ARG A 181 -49.50 72.93 -35.25
C ARG A 181 -49.37 73.81 -36.48
N ASP A 182 -48.68 73.35 -37.51
CA ASP A 182 -48.43 74.12 -38.73
C ASP A 182 -49.76 74.46 -39.46
N ASN A 183 -50.71 73.53 -39.46
CA ASN A 183 -52.06 73.77 -39.97
C ASN A 183 -52.87 74.73 -39.09
N SER A 184 -52.73 74.70 -37.76
CA SER A 184 -53.38 75.67 -36.87
C SER A 184 -52.82 77.09 -36.99
N SER A 185 -51.51 77.23 -37.24
CA SER A 185 -50.88 78.54 -37.51
C SER A 185 -51.22 79.11 -38.89
N ARG A 186 -51.61 78.27 -39.85
CA ARG A 186 -52.09 78.71 -41.18
C ARG A 186 -53.59 79.04 -41.21
N ALA A 187 -54.36 78.58 -40.23
CA ALA A 187 -55.80 78.79 -40.14
C ALA A 187 -56.21 79.98 -39.25
N SER A 188 -55.25 80.67 -38.63
CA SER A 188 -55.49 81.94 -37.93
C SER A 188 -55.15 83.09 -38.88
N PRO A 189 -56.12 83.92 -39.29
CA PRO A 189 -55.93 85.05 -40.21
C PRO A 189 -55.12 86.19 -39.60
#